data_AF-A0A8S3K5N4-F1
#
_entry.id   AF-A0A8S3K5N4-F1
#
_cell.length_a   1.000
_cell.length_b   1.000
_cell.length_c   1.000
_cell.angle_alpha   90.00
_cell.angle_beta   90.00
_cell.angle_gamma   90.00
#
_symmetry.space_group_name_H-M   'P 1'
#
loop_
_entity.id
_entity.type
_entity.pdbx_description
1 polymer ?
#
loop_
_entity_poly.entity_id
_entity_poly.type
_entity_poly.pdbx_seq_one_letter_code
_entity_poly.pdbx_strand_id
1 'polypeptide(L)'
;GKPDGKEGLYFGSEIDDDNHPKIRNKVPLHGRNQFPSVEKNDNEFRHVILTHMTAMENLGRSIMTGLALSLKLDGNFFDKNYFLDEPTCLFRIFNYPASFCQQKGNENLWGVGEHTDYGMLTLLLQDDIGGLQVKLSHDKWIEAPPIPNTYIC
;
A
#
# COMPACT_ATOMS: atom_id res chain seq x y z
N GLY A 1 -20.90 -6.77 -5.02
CA GLY A 1 -19.70 -6.66 -5.86
C GLY A 1 -19.29 -8.03 -6.36
N LYS A 2 -18.44 -8.11 -7.38
CA LYS A 2 -17.75 -9.36 -7.75
C LYS A 2 -16.52 -9.52 -6.83
N PRO A 3 -16.18 -10.75 -6.41
CA PRO A 3 -14.99 -10.97 -5.59
C PRO A 3 -13.72 -10.80 -6.42
N ASP A 4 -12.70 -10.19 -5.82
CA ASP A 4 -11.36 -10.04 -6.38
C ASP A 4 -10.60 -11.36 -6.33
N GLY A 5 -9.84 -11.67 -7.38
CA GLY A 5 -9.07 -12.92 -7.51
C GLY A 5 -7.71 -12.89 -6.83
N LYS A 6 -7.66 -12.47 -5.56
CA LYS A 6 -6.39 -12.31 -4.81
C LYS A 6 -6.50 -12.79 -3.38
N GLU A 7 -5.35 -13.17 -2.82
CA GLU A 7 -5.15 -13.29 -1.38
C GLU A 7 -4.22 -12.17 -0.91
N GLY A 8 -4.21 -11.87 0.40
CA GLY A 8 -3.30 -10.85 0.89
C GLY A 8 -3.20 -10.70 2.39
N LEU A 9 -2.12 -10.05 2.79
CA LEU A 9 -1.83 -9.63 4.15
C LEU A 9 -1.97 -8.11 4.26
N TYR A 10 -2.59 -7.65 5.33
CA TYR A 10 -2.85 -6.24 5.59
C TYR A 10 -2.10 -5.82 6.85
N PHE A 11 -1.35 -4.73 6.72
CA PHE A 11 -0.58 -4.14 7.80
C PHE A 11 -0.88 -2.64 7.93
N GLY A 12 -0.72 -2.12 9.13
CA GLY A 12 -0.74 -0.70 9.42
C GLY A 12 0.45 -0.31 10.30
N SER A 13 0.54 0.95 10.70
CA SER A 13 1.52 1.39 11.69
C SER A 13 1.44 0.52 12.94
N GLU A 14 2.56 -0.08 13.34
CA GLU A 14 2.60 -0.99 14.48
C GLU A 14 2.45 -0.22 15.79
N ILE A 15 1.41 -0.56 16.56
CA ILE A 15 1.20 -0.02 17.90
C ILE A 15 1.16 -1.17 18.89
N ASP A 16 2.30 -1.42 19.54
CA ASP A 16 2.47 -2.52 20.51
C ASP A 16 2.18 -2.10 21.97
N ASP A 17 1.99 -0.79 22.21
CA ASP A 17 1.63 -0.26 23.52
C ASP A 17 0.10 -0.19 23.69
N ASP A 18 -0.43 -1.02 24.58
CA ASP A 18 -1.85 -1.04 24.93
C ASP A 18 -2.32 0.28 25.60
N ASN A 19 -1.39 1.11 26.10
CA ASN A 19 -1.70 2.42 26.67
C ASN A 19 -1.75 3.54 25.63
N HIS A 20 -1.38 3.27 24.37
CA HIS A 20 -1.37 4.28 23.33
C HIS A 20 -2.77 4.94 23.19
N PRO A 21 -2.87 6.28 23.08
CA PRO A 21 -4.16 6.97 23.09
C PRO A 21 -5.16 6.43 22.05
N LYS A 22 -4.68 6.09 20.86
CA LYS A 22 -5.52 5.55 19.78
C LYS A 22 -6.07 4.15 20.11
N ILE A 23 -5.32 3.33 20.85
CA ILE A 23 -5.76 2.01 21.31
C ILE A 23 -6.80 2.16 22.42
N ARG A 24 -6.51 2.96 23.44
CA ARG A 24 -7.43 3.23 24.56
C ARG A 24 -8.77 3.81 24.10
N ASN A 25 -8.72 4.71 23.13
CA ASN A 25 -9.91 5.36 22.56
C ASN A 25 -10.58 4.53 21.46
N LYS A 26 -10.08 3.32 21.15
CA LYS A 26 -10.61 2.42 20.12
C LYS A 26 -10.76 3.10 18.76
N VAL A 27 -9.78 3.95 18.41
CA VAL A 27 -9.75 4.60 17.10
C VAL A 27 -9.59 3.51 16.04
N PRO A 28 -10.50 3.39 15.04
CA PRO A 28 -10.39 2.37 14.01
C PRO A 28 -9.04 2.42 13.28
N LEU A 29 -8.60 1.28 12.73
CA LEU A 29 -7.35 1.11 11.97
C LEU A 29 -6.04 1.21 12.77
N HIS A 30 -6.11 1.25 14.11
CA HIS A 30 -4.93 1.32 14.98
C HIS A 30 -4.86 0.09 15.88
N GLY A 31 -3.69 -0.56 15.94
CA GLY A 31 -3.52 -1.82 16.67
C GLY A 31 -2.18 -2.50 16.42
N ARG A 32 -2.05 -3.69 17.01
CA ARG A 32 -0.97 -4.65 16.74
C ARG A 32 -1.23 -5.36 15.42
N ASN A 33 -0.23 -5.39 14.54
CA ASN A 33 -0.29 -6.20 13.33
C ASN A 33 -0.30 -7.71 13.66
N GLN A 34 -0.96 -8.48 12.80
CA GLN A 34 -1.01 -9.95 12.90
C GLN A 34 0.03 -10.54 11.95
N PHE A 35 1.21 -10.87 12.48
CA PHE A 35 2.28 -11.49 11.69
C PHE A 35 2.08 -13.01 11.62
N PRO A 36 2.16 -13.62 10.42
CA PRO A 36 2.13 -15.08 10.30
C PRO A 36 3.36 -15.70 10.97
N SER A 37 3.15 -16.77 11.72
CA SER A 37 4.25 -17.61 12.21
C SER A 37 4.92 -18.31 11.03
N VAL A 38 6.24 -18.20 10.95
CA VAL A 38 7.03 -18.81 9.89
C VAL A 38 7.96 -19.79 10.57
N GLU A 39 7.75 -21.10 10.38
CA GLU A 39 8.32 -22.23 11.15
C GLU A 39 9.85 -22.19 11.38
N LYS A 40 10.59 -21.34 10.67
CA LYS A 40 12.04 -21.21 10.75
C LYS A 40 12.57 -19.86 11.26
N ASN A 41 11.77 -18.79 11.28
CA ASN A 41 12.22 -17.44 11.65
C ASN A 41 11.03 -16.48 11.94
N ASP A 42 10.32 -16.69 13.04
CA ASP A 42 9.12 -15.89 13.40
C ASP A 42 9.36 -14.37 13.44
N ASN A 43 10.60 -13.92 13.68
CA ASN A 43 10.92 -12.49 13.78
C ASN A 43 11.40 -11.85 12.46
N GLU A 44 11.86 -12.64 11.49
CA GLU A 44 12.45 -12.08 10.26
C GLU A 44 11.37 -11.41 9.41
N PHE A 45 10.23 -12.08 9.23
CA PHE A 45 9.11 -11.53 8.47
C PHE A 45 8.62 -10.21 9.10
N ARG A 46 8.38 -10.19 10.42
CA ARG A 46 8.02 -8.97 11.16
C ARG A 46 9.05 -7.86 10.92
N HIS A 47 10.34 -8.17 11.07
CA HIS A 47 11.41 -7.19 10.92
C HIS A 47 11.45 -6.60 9.49
N VAL A 48 11.35 -7.44 8.46
CA VAL A 48 11.35 -6.99 7.06
C VAL A 48 10.14 -6.10 6.76
N ILE A 49 8.94 -6.49 7.19
CA ILE A 49 7.73 -5.70 6.97
C ILE A 49 7.84 -4.33 7.64
N LEU A 50 8.19 -4.27 8.93
CA LEU A 50 8.28 -3.01 9.66
C LEU A 50 9.39 -2.10 9.11
N THR A 51 10.52 -2.68 8.71
CA THR A 51 11.62 -1.94 8.08
C THR A 51 11.19 -1.36 6.74
N HIS A 52 10.51 -2.15 5.91
CA HIS A 52 10.01 -1.71 4.62
C HIS A 52 8.96 -0.60 4.77
N MET A 53 7.99 -0.76 5.68
CA MET A 53 6.97 0.25 5.94
C MET A 53 7.58 1.58 6.40
N THR A 54 8.58 1.54 7.29
CA THR A 54 9.31 2.73 7.73
C THR A 54 10.03 3.42 6.56
N ALA A 55 10.67 2.65 5.67
CA ALA A 55 11.33 3.19 4.48
C ALA A 55 10.31 3.84 3.52
N MET A 56 9.14 3.22 3.32
CA MET A 56 8.08 3.74 2.46
C MET A 56 7.41 4.98 3.04
N GLU A 57 7.25 5.08 4.36
CA GLU A 57 6.76 6.32 4.99
C GLU A 57 7.73 7.48 4.73
N ASN A 58 9.04 7.26 4.94
CA ASN A 58 10.06 8.29 4.69
C ASN A 58 10.13 8.70 3.21
N LEU A 59 10.01 7.74 2.29
CA LEU A 59 9.91 8.01 0.87
C LEU A 59 8.66 8.83 0.56
N GLY A 60 7.51 8.44 1.10
CA GLY A 60 6.25 9.16 0.95
C GLY A 60 6.34 10.60 1.41
N ARG A 61 6.91 10.86 2.60
CA ARG A 61 7.15 12.23 3.10
C ARG A 61 8.05 13.05 2.17
N SER A 62 9.08 12.43 1.61
CA SER A 62 9.98 13.08 0.65
C SER A 62 9.25 13.46 -0.64
N ILE A 63 8.40 12.58 -1.16
CA ILE A 63 7.57 12.85 -2.34
C ILE A 63 6.57 13.97 -2.05
N MET A 64 5.88 13.93 -0.90
CA MET A 64 4.92 14.95 -0.50
C MET A 64 5.58 16.31 -0.28
N THR A 65 6.82 16.35 0.21
CA THR A 65 7.63 17.57 0.27
C THR A 65 7.86 18.15 -1.13
N GLY A 66 8.27 17.32 -2.09
CA GLY A 66 8.42 17.73 -3.49
C GLY A 66 7.12 18.25 -4.11
N LEU A 67 5.99 17.56 -3.84
CA LEU A 67 4.67 17.97 -4.29
C LEU A 67 4.30 19.35 -3.71
N ALA A 68 4.49 19.58 -2.41
CA ALA A 68 4.20 20.86 -1.77
C ALA A 68 4.99 22.00 -2.43
N LEU A 69 6.28 21.80 -2.65
CA LEU A 69 7.15 22.79 -3.31
C LEU A 69 6.71 23.07 -4.74
N SER A 70 6.30 22.05 -5.51
CA SER A 70 5.79 22.23 -6.88
C SER A 70 4.51 23.07 -6.94
N LEU A 71 3.71 23.01 -5.86
CA LEU A 71 2.49 23.81 -5.67
C LEU A 71 2.79 25.20 -5.07
N LYS A 72 4.06 25.58 -4.91
CA LYS A 72 4.51 26.83 -4.28
C LYS A 72 4.05 26.99 -2.82
N LEU A 73 3.94 25.87 -2.10
CA LEU A 73 3.68 25.82 -0.67
C LEU A 73 4.99 25.61 0.10
N ASP A 74 4.93 25.75 1.43
CA ASP A 74 6.03 25.33 2.31
C ASP A 74 6.30 23.82 2.14
N GLY A 75 7.57 23.40 2.12
CA GLY A 75 7.93 21.99 1.93
C GLY A 75 7.34 21.04 2.99
N ASN A 76 7.07 21.55 4.19
CA ASN A 76 6.43 20.78 5.28
C ASN A 76 4.92 21.04 5.38
N PHE A 77 4.28 21.57 4.34
CA PHE A 77 2.86 21.86 4.34
C PHE A 77 2.01 20.63 4.68
N PHE A 78 2.27 19.48 4.05
CA PHE A 78 1.49 18.28 4.31
C PHE A 78 1.74 17.69 5.70
N ASP A 79 3.00 17.65 6.14
CA ASP A 79 3.35 17.17 7.49
C ASP A 79 2.61 17.97 8.57
N LYS A 80 2.66 19.30 8.48
CA LYS A 80 2.06 20.21 9.47
C LYS A 80 0.54 20.17 9.51
N ASN A 81 -0.11 20.01 8.35
CA ASN A 81 -1.55 20.20 8.24
C ASN A 81 -2.35 18.90 8.18
N TYR A 82 -1.74 17.79 7.79
CA TYR A 82 -2.46 16.54 7.50
C TYR A 82 -1.87 15.31 8.18
N PHE A 83 -0.54 15.22 8.31
CA PHE A 83 0.07 14.03 8.90
C PHE A 83 0.21 14.14 10.42
N LEU A 84 0.39 15.36 10.96
CA LEU A 84 0.46 15.63 12.41
C LEU A 84 1.37 14.63 13.14
N ASP A 85 2.57 14.45 12.58
CA ASP A 85 3.61 13.49 12.99
C ASP A 85 3.30 12.01 12.78
N GLU A 86 2.03 11.59 12.71
CA GLU A 86 1.63 10.18 12.60
C GLU A 86 0.62 9.94 11.45
N PRO A 87 1.09 9.88 10.19
CA PRO A 87 0.22 9.60 9.05
C PRO A 87 -0.40 8.20 9.17
N THR A 88 -1.62 8.05 8.68
CA THR A 88 -2.24 6.72 8.58
C THR A 88 -1.62 5.99 7.39
N CYS A 89 -0.72 5.05 7.67
CA CYS A 89 -0.09 4.20 6.66
C CYS A 89 -0.81 2.85 6.58
N LEU A 90 -1.30 2.50 5.39
CA LEU A 90 -1.92 1.20 5.11
C LEU A 90 -1.04 0.46 4.11
N PHE A 91 -0.55 -0.71 4.51
CA PHE A 91 0.33 -1.54 3.70
C PHE A 91 -0.35 -2.87 3.37
N ARG A 92 -0.23 -3.31 2.13
CA ARG A 92 -0.89 -4.52 1.62
C ARG A 92 0.09 -5.33 0.80
N ILE A 93 0.14 -6.63 1.06
CA ILE A 93 0.88 -7.60 0.27
C ILE A 93 -0.16 -8.47 -0.41
N PHE A 94 -0.19 -8.47 -1.74
CA PHE A 94 -1.15 -9.23 -2.52
C PHE A 94 -0.45 -10.32 -3.33
N ASN A 95 -1.06 -11.51 -3.35
CA ASN A 95 -0.71 -12.57 -4.29
C ASN A 95 -1.91 -12.83 -5.21
N TYR A 96 -1.64 -12.91 -6.51
CA TYR A 96 -2.63 -13.14 -7.56
C TYR A 96 -2.38 -14.52 -8.18
N PRO A 97 -3.11 -15.58 -7.76
CA PRO A 97 -2.84 -16.93 -8.22
C PRO A 97 -3.10 -17.08 -9.73
N ALA A 98 -2.13 -17.64 -10.47
CA ALA A 98 -2.27 -17.88 -11.91
C ALA A 98 -3.49 -18.75 -12.27
N SER A 99 -3.90 -19.66 -11.36
CA SER A 99 -5.09 -20.49 -11.50
C SER A 99 -6.38 -19.69 -11.61
N PHE A 100 -6.43 -18.48 -11.04
CA PHE A 100 -7.56 -17.56 -11.19
C PHE A 100 -7.58 -16.96 -12.60
N CYS A 101 -6.42 -16.54 -13.12
CA CYS A 101 -6.29 -15.89 -14.43
C CYS A 101 -6.50 -16.86 -15.61
N GLN A 102 -6.41 -18.18 -15.39
CA GLN A 102 -6.48 -19.20 -16.44
C GLN A 102 -7.86 -19.87 -16.58
N GLN A 103 -8.90 -19.41 -15.87
CA GLN A 103 -10.24 -19.98 -15.98
C GLN A 103 -10.86 -19.67 -17.35
N LYS A 104 -10.83 -20.65 -18.26
CA LYS A 104 -11.42 -20.56 -19.61
C LYS A 104 -12.91 -20.23 -19.55
N GLY A 105 -13.33 -19.26 -20.37
CA GLY A 105 -14.74 -18.91 -20.57
C GLY A 105 -15.30 -17.83 -19.63
N ASN A 106 -14.45 -17.19 -18.83
CA ASN A 106 -14.86 -16.12 -17.93
C ASN A 106 -14.20 -14.80 -18.35
N GLU A 107 -14.84 -14.08 -19.28
CA GLU A 107 -14.39 -12.80 -19.86
C GLU A 107 -14.33 -11.63 -18.84
N ASN A 108 -14.52 -11.91 -17.54
CA ASN A 108 -14.67 -10.94 -16.47
C ASN A 108 -13.79 -11.25 -15.24
N LEU A 109 -12.66 -11.92 -15.41
CA LEU A 109 -11.71 -12.21 -14.33
C LEU A 109 -10.85 -10.98 -14.06
N TRP A 110 -11.25 -10.20 -13.06
CA TRP A 110 -10.44 -9.10 -12.54
C TRP A 110 -9.63 -9.60 -11.36
N GLY A 111 -8.31 -9.38 -11.36
CA GLY A 111 -7.49 -9.52 -10.15
C GLY A 111 -8.00 -8.55 -9.07
N VAL A 112 -8.16 -7.28 -9.46
CA VAL A 112 -8.96 -6.26 -8.78
C VAL A 112 -9.72 -5.47 -9.85
N GLY A 113 -10.97 -5.10 -9.60
CA GLY A 113 -11.74 -4.26 -10.53
C GLY A 113 -11.19 -2.83 -10.67
N GLU A 114 -11.65 -2.09 -11.68
CA GLU A 114 -11.37 -0.66 -11.83
C GLU A 114 -11.77 0.09 -10.55
N HIS A 115 -10.82 0.84 -9.98
CA HIS A 115 -11.03 1.69 -8.82
C HIS A 115 -9.97 2.78 -8.75
N THR A 116 -10.20 3.76 -7.88
CA THR A 116 -9.17 4.69 -7.40
C THR A 116 -8.85 4.35 -5.95
N ASP A 117 -7.58 4.51 -5.57
CA ASP A 117 -7.19 4.40 -4.17
C ASP A 117 -7.82 5.48 -3.31
N TYR A 118 -7.99 5.17 -2.03
CA TYR A 118 -8.29 6.17 -1.01
C TYR A 118 -6.98 6.72 -0.43
N GLY A 119 -6.97 8.00 -0.06
CA GLY A 119 -5.83 8.63 0.61
C GLY A 119 -5.14 9.68 -0.25
N MET A 120 -3.85 9.87 -0.03
CA MET A 120 -3.06 10.91 -0.72
C MET A 120 -2.03 10.37 -1.70
N LEU A 121 -1.40 9.23 -1.38
CA LEU A 121 -0.26 8.69 -2.10
C LEU A 121 -0.27 7.17 -2.02
N THR A 122 -0.04 6.52 -3.15
CA THR A 122 0.22 5.08 -3.22
C THR A 122 1.63 4.86 -3.73
N LEU A 123 2.39 4.01 -3.04
CA LEU A 123 3.70 3.52 -3.51
C LEU A 123 3.58 2.03 -3.75
N LEU A 124 3.76 1.62 -5.00
CA LEU A 124 3.56 0.24 -5.42
C LEU A 124 4.89 -0.37 -5.89
N LEU A 125 5.26 -1.48 -5.26
CA LEU A 125 6.29 -2.39 -5.74
C LEU A 125 5.62 -3.55 -6.47
N GLN A 126 6.15 -3.91 -7.63
CA GLN A 126 5.69 -5.05 -8.43
C GLN A 126 6.77 -6.13 -8.48
N ASP A 127 6.35 -7.38 -8.67
CA ASP A 127 7.23 -8.45 -9.14
C ASP A 127 7.50 -8.31 -10.65
N ASP A 128 8.12 -9.32 -11.26
CA ASP A 128 8.45 -9.34 -12.68
C ASP A 128 7.30 -9.79 -13.59
N ILE A 129 6.12 -10.13 -13.04
CA ILE A 129 4.97 -10.64 -13.80
C ILE A 129 4.17 -9.48 -14.41
N GLY A 130 3.95 -8.40 -13.66
CA GLY A 130 3.16 -7.25 -14.08
C GLY A 130 1.64 -7.48 -14.05
N GLY A 131 0.90 -6.77 -14.91
CA GLY A 131 -0.57 -6.85 -14.99
C GLY A 131 -1.32 -5.62 -14.44
N LEU A 132 -0.60 -4.59 -14.00
CA LEU A 132 -1.21 -3.30 -13.66
C LEU A 132 -1.52 -2.50 -14.94
N GLN A 133 -2.74 -2.01 -15.02
CA GLN A 133 -3.14 -1.00 -15.98
C GLN A 133 -3.62 0.26 -15.24
N VAL A 134 -3.30 1.42 -15.79
CA VAL A 134 -3.72 2.72 -15.25
C VAL A 134 -4.62 3.43 -16.25
N LYS A 135 -5.76 3.92 -15.78
CA LYS A 135 -6.69 4.67 -16.62
C LYS A 135 -6.32 6.16 -16.60
N LEU A 136 -5.92 6.68 -17.74
CA LEU A 136 -5.67 8.10 -17.96
C LEU A 136 -6.99 8.85 -18.20
N SER A 137 -6.91 10.18 -18.25
CA SER A 137 -8.00 11.03 -18.74
C SER A 137 -8.52 10.53 -20.11
N HIS A 138 -9.82 10.67 -20.36
CA HIS A 138 -10.52 10.22 -21.58
C HIS A 138 -10.67 8.70 -21.74
N ASP A 139 -10.79 7.97 -20.62
CA ASP A 139 -11.04 6.51 -20.59
C ASP A 139 -9.98 5.65 -21.29
N LYS A 140 -8.76 6.19 -21.45
CA LYS A 140 -7.64 5.46 -22.06
C LYS A 140 -6.84 4.71 -21.00
N TRP A 141 -6.77 3.39 -21.15
CA TRP A 141 -5.90 2.55 -20.34
C TRP A 141 -4.46 2.52 -20.89
N ILE A 142 -3.49 2.53 -19.98
CA ILE A 142 -2.08 2.29 -20.26
C ILE A 142 -1.56 1.15 -19.40
N GLU A 143 -0.63 0.36 -19.95
CA GLU A 143 0.11 -0.64 -19.20
C GLU A 143 1.14 0.05 -18.30
N ALA A 144 1.34 -0.49 -17.09
CA ALA A 144 2.43 -0.13 -16.21
C ALA A 144 3.31 -1.38 -15.97
N PRO A 145 4.19 -1.72 -16.93
CA PRO A 145 5.05 -2.89 -16.82
C PRO A 145 6.07 -2.71 -15.68
N PRO A 146 6.46 -3.79 -14.98
CA PRO A 146 7.48 -3.70 -13.95
C PRO A 146 8.80 -3.18 -14.49
N ILE A 147 9.39 -2.20 -13.78
CA ILE A 147 10.74 -1.71 -14.06
C ILE A 147 11.62 -2.07 -12.86
N PRO A 148 12.72 -2.82 -13.03
CA PRO A 148 13.58 -3.21 -11.91
C PRO A 148 14.06 -2.00 -11.09
N ASN A 149 14.06 -2.16 -9.76
CA ASN A 149 14.47 -1.14 -8.80
C ASN A 149 13.64 0.16 -8.84
N THR A 150 12.35 0.07 -9.16
CA THR A 150 11.44 1.22 -9.13
C THR A 150 10.20 0.94 -8.31
N TYR A 151 9.57 2.03 -7.83
CA TYR A 151 8.21 2.04 -7.32
C TYR A 151 7.35 2.85 -8.30
N ILE A 152 6.11 2.43 -8.47
CA ILE A 152 5.07 3.24 -9.10
C ILE A 152 4.49 4.17 -8.04
N CYS A 153 4.28 5.42 -8.41
CA CYS A 153 3.73 6.51 -7.60
C CYS A 153 2.71 7.30 -8.43
#